data_AF-A0A8I6YJ24-F1
#
_entry.id   AF-A0A8I6YJ24-F1
#
_cell.length_a   1.000
_cell.length_b   1.000
_cell.length_c   1.000
_cell.angle_alpha   90.00
_cell.angle_beta   90.00
_cell.angle_gamma   90.00
#
_symmetry.space_group_name_H-M   'P 1'
#
loop_
_entity.id
_entity.type
_entity.pdbx_description
1 polymer ?
#
loop_
_entity_poly.entity_id
_entity_poly.type
_entity_poly.pdbx_seq_one_letter_code
_entity_poly.pdbx_strand_id
1 'polypeptide(L)'
;MSTASSSSSVVRRGSLALPLVCCPSCKEKVRMYISTTEKRDGWVFYKCQKNGVNCDFWHWELEYVQYLSEKHYLVGDAFVDAIGAAEE
;
A
#
# COMPACT_ATOMS: atom_id res chain seq x y z
N MET A 1 25.23 -13.01 30.23
CA MET A 1 23.97 -13.34 29.54
C MET A 1 23.86 -12.41 28.35
N SER A 2 24.05 -12.93 27.13
CA SER A 2 24.16 -12.10 25.93
C SER A 2 22.78 -11.79 25.37
N THR A 3 22.36 -10.53 25.42
CA THR A 3 21.17 -10.02 24.74
C THR A 3 21.48 -9.88 23.26
N ALA A 4 21.16 -10.91 22.48
CA ALA A 4 21.12 -10.80 21.03
C ALA A 4 19.83 -10.05 20.65
N SER A 5 19.91 -8.72 20.62
CA SER A 5 18.94 -7.91 19.89
C SER A 5 19.21 -8.13 18.41
N SER A 6 18.54 -9.11 17.82
CA SER A 6 18.41 -9.17 16.36
C SER A 6 17.54 -7.98 15.95
N SER A 7 18.18 -6.82 15.79
CA SER A 7 17.65 -5.77 14.94
C SER A 7 17.64 -6.35 13.53
N SER A 8 16.54 -7.02 13.18
CA SER A 8 16.20 -7.28 11.79
C SER A 8 15.98 -5.91 11.18
N SER A 9 17.07 -5.38 10.65
CA SER A 9 17.10 -4.30 9.67
C SER A 9 16.35 -4.81 8.45
N VAL A 10 15.02 -4.91 8.56
CA VAL A 10 14.14 -4.94 7.41
C VAL A 10 14.44 -3.62 6.75
N VAL A 11 15.30 -3.70 5.75
CA VAL A 11 15.59 -2.66 4.79
C VAL A 11 14.30 -1.87 4.60
N ARG A 12 14.26 -0.65 5.14
CA ARG A 12 13.24 0.32 4.76
C ARG A 12 13.55 0.71 3.31
N ARG A 13 13.38 -0.25 2.39
CA ARG A 13 13.15 -0.01 0.98
C ARG A 13 12.02 1.00 1.00
N GLY A 14 12.30 2.24 0.59
CA GLY A 14 11.41 3.38 0.75
C GLY A 14 10.00 2.96 0.36
N SER A 15 9.21 2.62 1.38
CA SER A 15 7.82 2.25 1.19
C SER A 15 7.22 3.58 0.83
N LEU A 16 6.96 3.79 -0.46
CA LEU A 16 5.99 4.79 -0.86
C LEU A 16 4.84 4.58 0.11
N ALA A 17 4.55 5.58 0.94
CA ALA A 17 3.48 5.48 1.91
C ALA A 17 2.19 5.51 1.09
N LEU A 18 1.84 4.37 0.49
CA LEU A 18 0.72 4.26 -0.41
C LEU A 18 -0.54 4.57 0.40
N PRO A 19 -1.40 5.47 -0.09
CA PRO A 19 -2.62 5.82 0.62
C PRO A 19 -3.50 4.60 0.79
N LEU A 20 -3.83 4.27 2.04
CA LEU A 20 -4.75 3.19 2.39
C LEU A 20 -6.20 3.66 2.20
N VAL A 21 -6.68 3.56 0.96
CA VAL A 21 -8.05 3.96 0.58
C VAL A 21 -9.13 3.03 1.18
N CYS A 22 -10.40 3.43 1.09
CA CYS A 22 -11.53 2.57 1.45
C CYS A 22 -11.88 1.59 0.31
N CYS A 23 -12.29 0.34 0.62
CA CYS A 23 -12.80 -0.64 -0.35
C CYS A 23 -13.94 0.04 -1.14
N PRO A 24 -13.88 0.11 -2.48
CA PRO A 24 -14.94 0.74 -3.26
C PRO A 24 -16.29 0.04 -3.08
N SER A 25 -16.27 -1.28 -2.83
CA SER A 25 -17.47 -2.12 -2.70
C SER A 25 -18.16 -2.03 -1.34
N CYS A 26 -17.42 -1.96 -0.22
CA CYS A 26 -18.01 -1.98 1.12
C CYS A 26 -17.65 -0.77 2.00
N LYS A 27 -16.87 0.18 1.47
CA LYS A 27 -16.41 1.41 2.14
C LYS A 27 -15.56 1.21 3.40
N GLU A 28 -15.22 -0.04 3.73
CA GLU A 28 -14.32 -0.38 4.84
C GLU A 28 -12.86 -0.07 4.50
N LYS A 29 -12.01 0.10 5.52
CA LYS A 29 -10.58 0.39 5.32
C LYS A 29 -9.83 -0.76 4.65
N VAL A 30 -9.02 -0.43 3.64
CA VAL A 30 -7.97 -1.33 3.12
C VAL A 30 -6.77 -1.28 4.07
N ARG A 31 -6.16 -2.44 4.31
CA ARG A 31 -4.95 -2.56 5.13
C ARG A 31 -3.82 -3.21 4.34
N MET A 32 -2.61 -2.85 4.73
CA MET A 32 -1.39 -3.49 4.25
C MET A 32 -1.10 -4.75 5.08
N TYR A 33 -0.70 -5.81 4.40
CA TYR A 33 -0.30 -7.08 4.98
C TYR A 33 1.01 -7.55 4.33
N ILE A 34 1.74 -8.39 5.06
CA ILE A 34 2.95 -9.04 4.56
C ILE A 34 2.62 -10.53 4.38
N SER A 35 2.89 -11.05 3.19
CA SER A 35 2.71 -12.46 2.89
C SER A 35 3.76 -13.27 3.63
N THR A 36 3.31 -14.31 4.31
CA THR A 36 4.15 -15.32 4.97
C THR A 36 4.14 -16.64 4.19
N THR A 37 3.77 -16.58 2.91
CA THR A 37 3.68 -17.76 2.05
C THR A 37 5.07 -18.11 1.55
N GLU A 38 5.47 -19.38 1.58
CA GLU A 38 6.83 -19.84 1.23
C GLU A 38 7.34 -19.32 -0.13
N LYS A 39 6.45 -19.14 -1.12
CA LYS A 39 6.79 -18.64 -2.46
C LYS A 39 6.97 -17.11 -2.52
N ARG A 40 6.35 -16.36 -1.60
CA ARG A 40 6.27 -14.89 -1.61
C ARG A 40 6.46 -14.34 -0.20
N ASP A 41 7.35 -14.95 0.57
CA ASP A 41 7.61 -14.54 1.93
C ASP A 41 8.18 -13.11 1.93
N GLY A 42 7.61 -12.24 2.77
CA GLY A 42 7.96 -10.83 2.85
C GLY A 42 7.30 -9.93 1.79
N TRP A 43 6.45 -10.46 0.89
CA TRP A 43 5.78 -9.63 -0.12
C TRP A 43 4.61 -8.85 0.45
N VAL A 44 4.48 -7.59 0.09
CA VAL A 44 3.39 -6.73 0.55
C VAL A 44 2.16 -6.91 -0.33
N PHE A 45 0.99 -7.01 0.32
CA PHE A 45 -0.30 -6.98 -0.35
C PHE A 45 -1.30 -6.13 0.43
N TYR A 46 -2.27 -5.57 -0.29
CA TYR A 46 -3.31 -4.71 0.23
C TYR A 46 -4.63 -5.43 0.13
N LYS A 47 -5.39 -5.47 1.22
CA LYS A 47 -6.65 -6.21 1.28
C LYS A 47 -7.67 -5.47 2.13
N CYS A 48 -8.94 -5.57 1.76
CA CYS A 48 -10.05 -5.09 2.59
C CYS A 48 -10.08 -5.86 3.92
N GLN A 49 -10.23 -5.13 5.03
CA GLN A 49 -10.28 -5.73 6.36
C GLN A 49 -11.51 -6.65 6.54
N LYS A 50 -12.66 -6.26 6.01
CA LYS A 50 -13.92 -7.01 6.10
C LYS A 50 -14.08 -7.98 4.94
N ASN A 51 -13.01 -8.74 4.66
CA ASN A 51 -13.03 -9.78 3.63
C ASN A 51 -14.17 -10.76 3.91
N GLY A 52 -15.22 -10.69 3.09
CA GLY A 52 -16.46 -11.43 3.25
C GLY A 52 -17.21 -11.50 1.92
N VAL A 53 -18.43 -12.07 1.94
CA VAL A 53 -19.19 -12.57 0.78
C VAL A 53 -19.30 -11.59 -0.42
N ASN A 54 -19.14 -10.28 -0.22
CA ASN A 54 -19.29 -9.25 -1.27
C ASN A 54 -18.11 -8.25 -1.42
N CYS A 55 -16.96 -8.40 -0.75
CA CYS A 55 -15.76 -7.57 -1.04
C CYS A 55 -14.51 -8.46 -1.05
N ASP A 56 -14.11 -8.85 -2.26
CA ASP A 56 -12.85 -9.54 -2.56
C ASP A 56 -11.76 -8.57 -2.99
N PHE A 57 -11.78 -7.34 -2.46
CA PHE A 57 -10.77 -6.34 -2.81
C PHE A 57 -9.42 -6.74 -2.21
N TRP A 58 -8.51 -7.18 -3.08
CA TRP A 58 -7.14 -7.50 -2.74
C TRP A 58 -6.22 -7.28 -3.95
N HIS A 59 -5.02 -6.76 -3.71
CA HIS A 59 -4.01 -6.51 -4.74
C HIS A 59 -2.61 -6.69 -4.14
N TRP A 60 -1.66 -7.20 -4.92
CA TRP A 60 -0.24 -7.10 -4.57
C TRP A 60 0.20 -5.64 -4.58
N GLU A 61 1.32 -5.32 -3.93
CA GLU A 61 1.82 -3.95 -3.84
C GLU A 61 1.87 -3.21 -5.18
N LEU A 62 2.45 -3.80 -6.22
CA LEU A 62 2.54 -3.18 -7.55
C LEU A 62 1.16 -3.01 -8.22
N GLU A 63 0.27 -3.98 -8.06
CA GLU A 63 -1.11 -3.90 -8.57
C GLU A 63 -1.90 -2.82 -7.82
N TYR A 64 -1.64 -2.65 -6.52
CA TYR A 64 -2.26 -1.62 -5.71
C TYR A 64 -1.78 -0.22 -6.12
N VAL A 65 -0.49 -0.06 -6.44
CA VAL A 65 0.03 1.20 -7.03
C VAL A 65 -0.68 1.52 -8.33
N GLN A 66 -0.80 0.55 -9.24
CA GLN A 66 -1.50 0.73 -10.50
C GLN A 66 -2.98 1.12 -10.27
N TYR A 67 -3.67 0.42 -9.37
CA TYR A 67 -5.04 0.73 -8.99
C TYR A 67 -5.19 2.17 -8.46
N LEU A 68 -4.30 2.60 -7.57
CA LEU A 68 -4.31 3.96 -7.02
C LEU A 68 -4.04 5.01 -8.11
N SER A 69 -3.15 4.71 -9.06
CA SER A 69 -2.86 5.57 -10.21
C SER A 69 -4.08 5.70 -11.13
N GLU A 70 -4.71 4.60 -11.51
CA GLU A 70 -5.89 4.58 -12.41
C GLU A 70 -7.11 5.28 -11.80
N LYS A 71 -7.25 5.22 -10.47
CA LYS A 71 -8.36 5.84 -9.74
C LYS A 71 -8.05 7.25 -9.23
N HIS A 72 -6.86 7.78 -9.53
CA HIS A 72 -6.40 9.09 -9.05
C HIS A 72 -6.50 9.24 -7.52
N TYR A 73 -6.31 8.14 -6.76
CA TYR A 73 -6.34 8.16 -5.30
C TYR A 73 -5.02 8.61 -4.66
N LEU A 74 -3.98 8.77 -5.46
CA LEU A 74 -2.75 9.44 -5.04
C LEU A 74 -3.05 10.94 -4.94
N VAL A 75 -3.57 11.39 -3.80
CA VAL A 75 -3.87 12.80 -3.54
C VAL A 75 -3.01 13.32 -2.39
N GLY A 76 -2.15 14.28 -2.74
CA GLY A 76 -1.28 15.04 -1.86
C GLY A 76 -0.14 15.66 -2.67
N ASP A 77 -0.20 16.98 -2.89
CA ASP A 77 0.83 17.88 -3.45
C ASP A 77 1.34 17.66 -4.89
N ALA A 78 1.38 16.43 -5.42
CA ALA A 78 2.02 16.14 -6.70
C ALA A 78 1.24 16.58 -7.98
N PHE A 79 -0.04 16.92 -7.87
CA PHE A 79 -0.85 17.38 -9.03
C PHE A 79 -0.77 18.90 -9.23
N VAL A 80 -0.64 19.69 -8.15
CA VAL A 80 -0.56 21.15 -8.20
C VAL A 80 0.86 21.64 -8.52
N ASP A 81 1.91 20.94 -8.05
CA ASP A 81 3.30 21.20 -8.46
C ASP A 81 3.56 20.89 -9.93
N ALA A 82 2.78 19.98 -10.54
CA ALA A 82 2.91 19.64 -11.95
C ALA A 82 2.24 20.67 -12.90
N ILE A 83 1.30 21.48 -12.40
CA ILE A 83 0.59 22.49 -13.21
C ILE A 83 1.14 23.90 -12.94
N GLY A 84 1.70 24.17 -11.75
CA GLY A 84 2.16 25.51 -11.34
C GLY A 84 3.65 25.84 -11.56
N ALA A 85 4.47 24.94 -12.12
CA ALA A 85 5.92 25.18 -12.28
C ALA A 85 6.32 25.81 -13.63
N ALA A 86 5.36 26.36 -14.38
CA ALA A 86 5.63 27.14 -15.57
C ALA A 86 4.81 28.43 -15.53
N GLU A 87 5.24 29.37 -14.68
CA GLU A 87 5.07 30.83 -14.84
C GLU A 87 5.66 31.56 -13.63
N GLU A 88 6.96 31.88 -13.69
CA GLU A 88 7.51 33.26 -13.65
C GLU A 88 9.02 33.25 -13.93
#